data_AF-A0A0A8X2L7-F1
#
_entry.id   AF-A0A0A8X2L7-F1
#
_cell.length_a   1.000
_cell.length_b   1.000
_cell.length_c   1.000
_cell.angle_alpha   90.00
_cell.angle_beta   90.00
_cell.angle_gamma   90.00
#
_symmetry.space_group_name_H-M   'P 1'
#
loop_
_entity.id
_entity.type
_entity.pdbx_description
1 polymer ?
#
loop_
_entity_poly.entity_id
_entity_poly.type
_entity_poly.pdbx_seq_one_letter_code
_entity_poly.pdbx_strand_id
1 'polypeptide(L)'
;MKRSLKLSFYIVIGSYAALFLILFLMIGKFDGNMVGIWGLILGFILLFAALPFHKLVYFGGRGLMGVQAPEIPGDEHLHHKIHKQYEKEQIVKNQGSSQRQDILTIAGISIILIAVFLI
;
A
#
# COMPACT_ATOMS: atom_id res chain seq x y z
N MET A 1 10.99 -12.02 14.12
CA MET A 1 9.94 -11.25 13.39
C MET A 1 10.61 -10.14 12.59
N LYS A 2 10.44 -10.10 11.25
CA LYS A 2 11.03 -9.04 10.39
C LYS A 2 10.58 -7.65 10.88
N ARG A 3 11.44 -6.63 10.78
CA ARG A 3 11.16 -5.24 11.23
C ARG A 3 9.89 -4.67 10.58
N SER A 4 9.61 -5.04 9.33
CA SER A 4 8.37 -4.68 8.61
C SER A 4 7.11 -5.24 9.26
N LEU A 5 7.12 -6.50 9.70
CA LEU A 5 5.98 -7.12 10.37
C LEU A 5 5.68 -6.46 11.72
N LYS A 6 6.72 -6.08 12.49
CA LYS A 6 6.55 -5.34 13.75
C LYS A 6 5.86 -3.99 13.52
N LEU A 7 6.31 -3.23 12.53
CA LEU A 7 5.70 -1.95 12.17
C LEU A 7 4.25 -2.11 11.69
N SER A 8 3.99 -3.12 10.85
CA SER A 8 2.63 -3.41 10.37
C SER A 8 1.71 -3.71 11.55
N PHE A 9 2.16 -4.53 12.51
CA PHE A 9 1.40 -4.86 13.71
C PHE A 9 1.08 -3.64 14.58
N TYR A 10 2.05 -2.74 14.79
CA TYR A 10 1.81 -1.49 15.52
C TYR A 10 0.80 -0.58 14.80
N ILE A 11 0.84 -0.51 13.46
CA ILE A 11 -0.14 0.26 12.68
C ILE A 11 -1.54 -0.32 12.88
N VAL A 12 -1.71 -1.65 12.78
CA VAL A 12 -3.01 -2.30 12.96
C VAL A 12 -3.57 -2.02 14.36
N ILE A 13 -2.80 -2.27 15.41
CA ILE A 13 -3.24 -2.03 16.79
C ILE A 13 -3.53 -0.56 17.04
N GLY A 14 -2.62 0.33 16.62
CA GLY A 14 -2.78 1.77 16.79
C GLY A 14 -4.03 2.30 16.08
N SER A 15 -4.32 1.79 14.88
CA SER A 15 -5.50 2.18 14.11
C SER A 15 -6.79 1.75 14.80
N TYR A 16 -6.86 0.51 15.31
CA TYR A 16 -8.02 0.04 16.05
C TYR A 16 -8.18 0.75 17.39
N ALA A 17 -7.10 0.97 18.14
CA ALA A 17 -7.15 1.72 19.40
C ALA A 17 -7.67 3.15 19.18
N ALA A 18 -7.20 3.83 18.13
CA ALA A 18 -7.68 5.15 17.75
C ALA A 18 -9.16 5.13 17.33
N LEU A 19 -9.57 4.16 16.49
CA LEU A 19 -10.96 3.98 16.08
C LEU A 19 -11.90 3.77 17.26
N PHE A 20 -11.53 2.86 18.18
CA PHE A 20 -12.28 2.61 19.41
C PHE A 20 -12.40 3.87 20.27
N LEU A 21 -11.32 4.62 20.43
CA LEU A 21 -11.31 5.85 21.22
C LEU A 21 -12.20 6.93 20.58
N ILE A 22 -12.11 7.14 19.27
CA ILE A 22 -12.94 8.11 18.55
C ILE A 22 -14.41 7.74 18.64
N LEU A 23 -14.75 6.48 18.38
CA LEU A 23 -16.14 6.02 18.45
C LEU A 23 -16.71 6.10 19.86
N PHE A 24 -15.90 5.77 20.87
CA PHE A 24 -16.27 5.95 22.27
C PHE A 24 -16.57 7.41 22.60
N LEU A 25 -15.75 8.35 22.13
CA LEU A 25 -15.98 9.79 22.35
C LEU A 25 -17.22 10.32 21.61
N MET A 26 -17.53 9.79 20.42
CA MET A 26 -18.66 10.26 19.62
C MET A 26 -20.01 9.69 20.07
N ILE A 27 -20.05 8.39 20.42
CA ILE A 27 -21.30 7.65 20.62
C ILE A 27 -21.51 7.27 22.10
N GLY A 28 -20.43 7.28 22.90
CA GLY A 28 -20.47 6.89 24.32
C GLY A 28 -20.74 5.40 24.55
N LYS A 29 -20.77 4.58 23.49
CA LYS A 29 -21.01 3.13 23.55
C LYS A 29 -20.03 2.39 22.66
N PHE A 30 -19.70 1.17 23.06
CA PHE A 30 -18.91 0.25 22.26
C PHE A 30 -19.83 -0.52 21.30
N ASP A 31 -19.93 -0.02 20.07
CA ASP A 31 -20.61 -0.71 18.98
C ASP A 31 -19.57 -1.33 18.04
N GLY A 32 -19.41 -2.66 18.13
CA GLY A 32 -18.46 -3.41 17.32
C GLY A 32 -18.76 -3.35 15.82
N ASN A 33 -20.03 -3.22 15.45
CA ASN A 33 -20.45 -3.16 14.05
C ASN A 33 -20.01 -1.83 13.41
N MET A 34 -20.16 -0.72 14.14
CA MET A 34 -19.62 0.57 13.70
C MET A 34 -18.09 0.57 13.61
N VAL A 35 -17.39 -0.05 14.57
CA VAL A 35 -15.93 -0.23 14.49
C VAL A 35 -15.54 -1.02 13.24
N GLY A 36 -16.30 -2.06 12.90
CA GLY A 36 -16.11 -2.85 11.68
C GLY A 36 -16.27 -2.01 10.41
N ILE A 37 -17.38 -1.26 10.27
CA ILE A 37 -17.63 -0.42 9.09
C ILE A 37 -16.53 0.63 8.90
N TRP A 38 -16.17 1.36 9.96
CA TRP A 38 -15.12 2.37 9.89
C TRP A 38 -13.73 1.74 9.71
N GLY A 39 -13.52 0.54 10.27
CA GLY A 39 -12.34 -0.27 10.05
C GLY A 39 -12.16 -0.66 8.57
N LEU A 40 -13.23 -1.06 7.88
CA LEU A 40 -13.19 -1.37 6.44
C LEU A 40 -12.75 -0.15 5.63
N ILE A 41 -13.37 1.01 5.87
CA ILE A 41 -13.03 2.26 5.17
C ILE A 41 -11.55 2.59 5.37
N LEU A 42 -11.06 2.50 6.61
CA LEU A 42 -9.67 2.78 6.95
C LEU A 42 -8.69 1.77 6.32
N GLY A 43 -9.07 0.50 6.25
CA GLY A 43 -8.31 -0.54 5.58
C GLY A 43 -8.15 -0.28 4.07
N PHE A 44 -9.22 0.14 3.39
CA PHE A 44 -9.15 0.53 1.98
C PHE A 44 -8.28 1.78 1.77
N ILE A 45 -8.38 2.80 2.62
CA ILE A 45 -7.54 4.00 2.54
C ILE A 45 -6.05 3.64 2.65
N LEU A 46 -5.70 2.72 3.56
CA LEU A 46 -4.33 2.22 3.70
C LEU A 46 -3.84 1.49 2.45
N LEU A 47 -4.70 0.69 1.81
CA LEU A 47 -4.38 0.04 0.54
C LEU A 47 -4.19 1.05 -0.60
N PHE A 48 -5.06 2.04 -0.71
CA PHE A 48 -4.89 3.12 -1.69
C PHE A 48 -3.58 3.87 -1.46
N ALA A 49 -3.24 4.19 -0.21
CA ALA A 49 -1.96 4.85 0.12
C ALA A 49 -0.74 3.97 -0.18
N ALA A 50 -0.89 2.64 -0.18
CA ALA A 50 0.18 1.71 -0.56
C ALA A 50 0.42 1.66 -2.08
N LEU A 51 -0.54 2.09 -2.90
CA LEU A 51 -0.40 2.04 -4.35
C LEU A 51 0.63 3.08 -4.85
N PRO A 52 1.58 2.69 -5.71
CA PRO A 52 2.48 3.64 -6.37
C PRO A 52 1.75 4.43 -7.45
N PHE A 53 0.97 5.46 -7.06
CA PHE A 53 0.27 6.32 -8.02
C PHE A 53 1.21 6.93 -9.07
N HIS A 54 2.46 7.22 -8.69
CA HIS A 54 3.49 7.68 -9.63
C HIS A 54 3.77 6.68 -10.76
N LYS A 55 3.71 5.36 -10.51
CA LYS A 55 3.86 4.33 -11.55
C LYS A 55 2.63 4.24 -12.44
N LEU A 56 1.43 4.42 -11.88
CA LEU A 56 0.18 4.42 -12.66
C LEU A 56 0.15 5.57 -13.68
N VAL A 57 0.60 6.76 -13.28
CA VAL A 57 0.65 7.94 -14.15
C VAL A 57 1.79 7.82 -15.18
N TYR A 58 2.99 7.40 -14.77
CA TYR A 58 4.15 7.35 -15.66
C TYR A 58 4.12 6.18 -16.66
N PHE A 59 3.55 5.04 -16.26
CA PHE A 59 3.41 3.88 -17.14
C PHE A 59 2.04 3.79 -17.81
N GLY A 60 1.09 4.70 -17.54
CA GLY A 60 -0.13 4.89 -18.33
C GLY A 60 -0.84 3.59 -18.76
N GLY A 61 -1.00 2.63 -17.86
CA GLY A 61 -1.64 1.34 -18.17
C GLY A 61 -0.75 0.24 -18.77
N ARG A 62 0.53 0.51 -19.08
CA ARG A 62 1.50 -0.52 -19.52
C ARG A 62 1.95 -1.48 -18.42
N GLY A 63 1.67 -1.17 -17.15
CA GLY A 63 1.99 -2.07 -16.02
C GLY A 63 1.22 -3.39 -16.01
N LEU A 64 0.11 -3.50 -16.76
CA LEU A 64 -0.67 -4.74 -16.91
C LEU A 64 -0.31 -5.54 -18.16
N MET A 65 0.40 -4.95 -19.13
CA MET A 65 0.87 -5.64 -20.31
C MET A 65 2.33 -6.00 -20.09
N GLY A 66 2.57 -7.26 -19.72
CA GLY A 66 3.90 -7.85 -19.72
C GLY A 66 4.62 -7.48 -21.02
N VAL A 67 5.83 -6.94 -20.86
CA VAL A 67 6.67 -6.44 -21.95
C VAL A 67 7.04 -7.62 -22.86
N GLN A 68 6.20 -7.92 -23.85
CA GLN A 68 6.47 -8.80 -24.97
C GLN A 68 6.50 -7.96 -26.24
N ALA A 69 7.63 -7.34 -26.52
CA ALA A 69 8.00 -6.90 -27.87
C ALA A 69 9.52 -7.10 -28.01
N PRO A 70 9.97 -8.09 -28.81
CA PRO A 70 11.38 -8.49 -28.86
C PRO A 70 12.24 -7.61 -29.79
N GLU A 71 11.71 -6.55 -30.40
CA GLU A 71 12.46 -5.69 -31.32
C GLU A 71 12.37 -4.22 -30.91
N ILE A 72 13.52 -3.68 -30.52
CA ILE A 72 13.74 -2.32 -30.03
C ILE A 72 14.50 -1.56 -31.15
N PRO A 73 13.89 -0.62 -31.88
CA PRO A 73 14.59 0.19 -32.90
C PRO A 73 15.75 1.01 -32.29
N GLY A 74 16.77 1.32 -33.10
CA GLY A 74 18.08 1.81 -32.65
C GLY A 74 18.09 3.08 -31.78
N ASP A 75 17.04 3.89 -31.80
CA ASP A 75 16.88 5.10 -30.96
C ASP A 75 16.38 4.77 -29.53
N GLU A 76 15.75 3.61 -29.37
CA GLU A 76 15.33 3.09 -28.06
C GLU A 76 16.51 2.54 -27.24
N HIS A 77 17.70 2.35 -27.83
CA HIS A 77 18.89 1.92 -27.08
C HIS A 77 19.40 2.99 -26.10
N LEU A 78 19.26 4.27 -26.48
CA LEU A 78 19.55 5.42 -25.63
C LEU A 78 18.48 5.57 -24.55
N HIS A 79 17.21 5.45 -24.93
CA HIS A 79 16.10 5.37 -23.97
C HIS A 79 16.27 4.20 -23.01
N HIS A 80 16.72 3.03 -23.46
CA HIS A 80 16.91 1.84 -22.63
C HIS A 80 18.09 1.97 -21.69
N LYS A 81 19.18 2.63 -22.09
CA LYS A 81 20.29 2.98 -21.19
C LYS A 81 19.87 3.99 -20.14
N ILE A 82 19.17 5.06 -20.53
CA ILE A 82 18.64 6.06 -19.60
C ILE A 82 17.61 5.43 -18.66
N HIS A 83 16.73 4.56 -19.17
CA HIS A 83 15.72 3.87 -18.38
C HIS A 83 16.35 2.88 -17.41
N LYS A 84 17.34 2.08 -17.82
CA LYS A 84 18.10 1.19 -16.91
C LYS A 84 18.88 1.95 -15.85
N GLN A 85 19.39 3.13 -16.18
CA GLN A 85 20.12 3.98 -15.25
C GLN A 85 19.17 4.63 -14.24
N TYR A 86 18.02 5.12 -14.70
CA TYR A 86 16.92 5.62 -13.87
C TYR A 86 16.32 4.51 -12.99
N GLU A 87 16.17 3.31 -13.53
CA GLU A 87 15.69 2.13 -12.81
C GLU A 87 16.71 1.70 -11.75
N LYS A 88 18.02 1.69 -12.04
CA LYS A 88 19.08 1.43 -11.03
C LYS A 88 19.11 2.49 -9.92
N GLU A 89 19.01 3.77 -10.25
CA GLU A 89 18.95 4.86 -9.25
C GLU A 89 17.67 4.80 -8.43
N GLN A 90 16.54 4.46 -9.06
CA GLN A 90 15.28 4.23 -8.37
C GLN A 90 15.31 2.94 -7.54
N ILE A 91 15.97 1.85 -7.93
CA ILE A 91 16.05 0.61 -7.14
C ILE A 91 16.74 0.85 -5.79
N VAL A 92 17.80 1.69 -5.77
CA VAL A 92 18.50 2.06 -4.53
C VAL A 92 17.64 2.96 -3.63
N LYS A 93 16.86 3.89 -4.19
CA LYS A 93 15.87 4.70 -3.44
C LYS A 93 14.58 3.94 -3.09
N ASN A 94 14.20 2.95 -3.89
CA ASN A 94 12.92 2.25 -3.81
C ASN A 94 12.94 1.11 -2.81
N GLN A 95 14.08 0.62 -2.33
CA GLN A 95 14.11 -0.39 -1.25
C GLN A 95 13.33 0.09 -0.01
N GLY A 96 13.48 1.36 0.37
CA GLY A 96 12.71 1.94 1.48
C GLY A 96 11.24 2.18 1.14
N SER A 97 10.92 2.53 -0.11
CA SER A 97 9.53 2.75 -0.56
C SER A 97 8.75 1.44 -0.68
N SER A 98 9.36 0.39 -1.24
CA SER A 98 8.80 -0.95 -1.38
C SER A 98 8.52 -1.54 -0.01
N GLN A 99 9.47 -1.38 0.93
CA GLN A 99 9.27 -1.85 2.30
C GLN A 99 8.09 -1.13 2.99
N ARG A 100 7.91 0.18 2.77
CA ARG A 100 6.76 0.93 3.31
C ARG A 100 5.45 0.50 2.66
N GLN A 101 5.44 0.26 1.35
CA GLN A 101 4.27 -0.24 0.61
C GLN A 101 3.86 -1.62 1.11
N ASP A 102 4.82 -2.53 1.30
CA ASP A 102 4.55 -3.86 1.85
C ASP A 102 3.97 -3.78 3.27
N ILE A 103 4.51 -2.89 4.12
CA ILE A 103 4.01 -2.66 5.48
C ILE A 103 2.56 -2.16 5.45
N LEU A 104 2.27 -1.14 4.64
CA LEU A 104 0.93 -0.56 4.49
C LEU A 104 -0.06 -1.57 3.91
N THR A 105 0.38 -2.38 2.95
CA THR A 105 -0.44 -3.42 2.32
C THR A 105 -0.81 -4.51 3.32
N ILE A 106 0.17 -5.03 4.06
CA ILE A 106 -0.07 -6.04 5.11
C ILE A 106 -0.98 -5.47 6.20
N ALA A 107 -0.74 -4.23 6.64
CA ALA A 107 -1.59 -3.58 7.64
C ALA A 107 -3.02 -3.36 7.13
N GLY A 108 -3.19 -2.89 5.90
CA GLY A 108 -4.49 -2.66 5.26
C GLY A 108 -5.29 -3.96 5.13
N ILE A 109 -4.70 -5.03 4.59
CA ILE A 109 -5.36 -6.35 4.48
C ILE A 109 -5.73 -6.87 5.88
N SER A 110 -4.85 -6.75 6.86
CA SER A 110 -5.10 -7.20 8.23
C SER A 110 -6.26 -6.45 8.87
N ILE A 111 -6.35 -5.13 8.66
CA ILE A 111 -7.45 -4.31 9.14
C ILE A 111 -8.76 -4.73 8.48
N ILE A 112 -8.77 -4.97 7.16
CA ILE A 112 -9.97 -5.44 6.44
C ILE A 112 -10.42 -6.80 6.99
N LEU A 113 -9.52 -7.76 7.20
CA LEU A 113 -9.87 -9.08 7.74
C LEU A 113 -10.52 -8.98 9.13
N ILE A 114 -9.95 -8.16 10.03
CA ILE A 114 -10.53 -7.94 11.35
C ILE A 114 -11.87 -7.23 11.24
N ALA A 115 -12.00 -6.26 10.34
CA ALA A 115 -13.20 -5.48 10.15
C ALA A 115 -14.36 -6.33 9.62
N VAL A 116 -14.10 -7.23 8.65
CA VAL A 116 -15.08 -8.20 8.16
C VAL A 116 -15.55 -9.15 9.28
N PHE A 117 -14.67 -9.51 10.22
CA PHE A 117 -15.05 -10.37 11.35
C PHE A 117 -15.90 -9.65 12.41
N LEU A 118 -15.83 -8.32 12.49
CA LEU A 118 -16.56 -7.51 13.46
C LEU A 118 -17.97 -7.10 13.00
N ILE A 119 -18.25 -7.23 11.69
CA ILE A 119 -19.55 -6.95 11.05
C ILE A 119 -20.38 -8.24 11.02
#